data_AF-Q6C9Y2-F1
#
_entry.id   AF-Q6C9Y2-F1
#
_cell.length_a   1.000
_cell.length_b   1.000
_cell.length_c   1.000
_cell.angle_alpha   90.00
_cell.angle_beta   90.00
_cell.angle_gamma   90.00
#
_symmetry.space_group_name_H-M   'P 1'
#
loop_
_entity.id
_entity.type
_entity.pdbx_description
1 polymer ?
#
loop_
_entity_poly.entity_id
_entity_poly.type
_entity_poly.pdbx_seq_one_letter_code
_entity_poly.pdbx_strand_id
1 'polypeptide(L)'
;MTLADTLAAVHDNAEAIQTVSLDTRIKEEVTQDAEDSGELDKTSGEIQESHEKETEAQIKAQKDAMDMAKAEIDVAEGSVDDQDVSELQKVQRALHQANQPVRITQQKTGVTLPAMKLMTPPDGGWEVPENFSIVVGQIYRSSFPRPENFEYLKRLKLKSILVLIPEIYPDENLQFMKENNIQFFQVGMSGNKEPFVHVPHDVITRALEIAINPANHPLLIHCNRGKHRTGCLSGCIRRLQDWSLTMIFDEYRRFAYPKARPLDQQFIELYDSTEVVKRAWDYGWLPLQW
;
A
#
# COMPACT_ATOMS: atom_id res chain seq x y z
N MET A 1 3.36 38.43 -17.80
CA MET A 1 2.32 37.52 -18.33
C MET A 1 1.03 37.86 -17.62
N THR A 2 -0.07 37.99 -18.33
CA THR A 2 -1.38 38.13 -17.67
C THR A 2 -1.81 36.77 -17.15
N LEU A 3 -2.63 36.72 -16.09
CA LEU A 3 -3.15 35.46 -15.53
C LEU A 3 -3.81 34.59 -16.60
N ALA A 4 -4.43 35.22 -17.60
CA ALA A 4 -5.03 34.55 -18.75
C ALA A 4 -4.01 33.83 -19.64
N ASP A 5 -2.82 34.41 -19.85
CA ASP A 5 -1.74 33.79 -20.62
C ASP A 5 -1.18 32.55 -19.90
N THR A 6 -1.06 32.63 -18.57
CA THR A 6 -0.60 31.52 -17.73
C THR A 6 -1.63 30.38 -17.69
N LEU A 7 -2.93 30.71 -17.63
CA LEU A 7 -4.01 29.73 -17.67
C LEU A 7 -4.10 29.00 -19.02
N ALA A 8 -3.86 29.69 -20.13
CA ALA A 8 -3.82 29.09 -21.46
C ALA A 8 -2.63 28.11 -21.58
N ALA A 9 -1.43 28.51 -21.11
CA ALA A 9 -0.26 27.65 -21.12
C ALA A 9 -0.44 26.37 -20.26
N VAL A 10 -1.11 26.48 -19.11
CA VAL A 10 -1.42 25.32 -18.25
C VAL A 10 -2.44 24.38 -18.91
N HIS A 11 -3.42 24.91 -19.65
CA HIS A 11 -4.40 24.11 -20.39
C HIS A 11 -3.74 23.33 -21.54
N ASP A 12 -2.92 24.00 -22.35
CA ASP A 12 -2.21 23.37 -23.46
C ASP A 12 -1.23 22.27 -22.97
N ASN A 13 -0.56 22.50 -21.84
CA ASN A 13 0.29 21.49 -21.20
C ASN A 13 -0.51 20.30 -20.66
N ALA A 14 -1.74 20.50 -20.16
CA ALA A 14 -2.60 19.41 -19.70
C ALA A 14 -3.08 18.51 -20.86
N GLU A 15 -3.42 19.10 -22.01
CA GLU A 15 -3.78 18.36 -23.22
C GLU A 15 -2.58 17.57 -23.77
N ALA A 16 -1.38 18.15 -23.76
CA ALA A 16 -0.16 17.45 -24.16
C ALA A 16 0.10 16.20 -23.30
N ILE A 17 -0.07 16.29 -21.98
CA ILE A 17 0.08 15.16 -21.04
C ILE A 17 -0.95 14.06 -21.32
N GLN A 18 -2.20 14.42 -21.61
CA GLN A 18 -3.26 13.46 -21.90
C GLN A 18 -3.00 12.71 -23.22
N THR A 19 -2.47 13.41 -24.22
CA THR A 19 -2.12 12.84 -25.53
C THR A 19 -0.95 11.85 -25.43
N VAL A 20 0.09 12.19 -24.68
CA VAL A 20 1.23 11.28 -24.40
C VAL A 20 0.75 10.02 -23.66
N SER A 21 -0.15 10.16 -22.68
CA SER A 21 -0.71 9.00 -21.96
C SER A 21 -1.53 8.06 -22.87
N LEU A 22 -2.21 8.59 -23.88
CA LEU A 22 -2.96 7.82 -24.88
C LEU A 22 -2.02 7.09 -25.86
N ASP A 23 -0.98 7.75 -26.34
CA ASP A 23 -0.01 7.15 -27.27
C ASP A 23 0.80 6.02 -26.60
N THR A 24 1.19 6.16 -25.33
CA THR A 24 1.83 5.09 -24.58
C THR A 24 0.91 3.87 -24.42
N ARG A 25 -0.40 4.09 -24.22
CA ARG A 25 -1.41 3.01 -24.10
C ARG A 25 -1.61 2.23 -25.39
N ILE A 26 -1.75 2.94 -26.52
CA ILE A 26 -1.92 2.28 -27.84
C ILE A 26 -0.71 1.40 -28.15
N LYS A 27 0.49 1.85 -27.79
CA LYS A 27 1.73 1.08 -28.00
C LYS A 27 1.88 -0.13 -27.05
N GLU A 28 1.45 -0.03 -25.80
CA GLU A 28 1.39 -1.17 -24.85
C GLU A 28 0.39 -2.25 -25.31
N GLU A 29 -0.77 -1.86 -25.84
CA GLU A 29 -1.78 -2.79 -26.35
C GLU A 29 -1.27 -3.57 -27.59
N VAL A 30 -0.60 -2.87 -28.51
CA VAL A 30 -0.02 -3.48 -29.73
C VAL A 30 1.14 -4.44 -29.43
N THR A 31 1.92 -4.18 -28.39
CA THR A 31 3.04 -5.07 -27.98
C THR A 31 2.53 -6.32 -27.26
N GLN A 32 1.49 -6.18 -26.44
CA GLN A 32 0.86 -7.31 -25.75
C GLN A 32 0.18 -8.27 -26.73
N ASP A 33 -0.44 -7.76 -27.81
CA ASP A 33 -1.03 -8.58 -28.87
C ASP A 33 0.03 -9.35 -29.70
N ALA A 34 1.24 -8.82 -29.84
CA ALA A 34 2.35 -9.48 -30.53
C ALA A 34 3.03 -10.58 -29.68
N GLU A 35 3.04 -10.44 -28.35
CA GLU A 35 3.56 -11.48 -27.44
C GLU A 35 2.62 -12.70 -27.35
N ASP A 36 1.30 -12.49 -27.45
CA ASP A 36 0.30 -13.56 -27.35
C ASP A 36 0.17 -14.39 -28.66
N SER A 37 0.70 -13.88 -29.79
CA SER A 37 0.67 -14.57 -31.09
C SER A 37 1.88 -15.49 -31.37
N GLY A 38 2.89 -15.53 -30.50
CA GLY A 38 3.97 -16.52 -30.56
C GLY A 38 4.94 -16.44 -31.75
N GLU A 39 5.10 -15.28 -32.38
CA GLU A 39 6.15 -15.05 -33.39
C GLU A 39 7.40 -14.45 -32.72
N LEU A 40 8.36 -15.31 -32.35
CA LEU A 40 9.70 -14.88 -31.92
C LEU A 40 10.69 -15.04 -33.07
N ASP A 41 11.03 -13.94 -33.74
CA ASP A 41 12.27 -13.80 -34.52
C ASP A 41 13.19 -12.78 -33.84
N LYS A 42 14.50 -12.89 -34.09
CA LYS A 42 15.61 -12.22 -33.38
C LYS A 42 15.58 -10.68 -33.37
N THR A 43 14.57 -10.06 -33.96
CA THR A 43 14.29 -8.63 -33.96
C THR A 43 13.66 -8.15 -32.64
N SER A 44 13.08 -9.04 -31.82
CA SER A 44 12.36 -8.66 -30.59
C SER A 44 13.25 -8.05 -29.49
N GLY A 45 14.54 -8.42 -29.41
CA GLY A 45 15.44 -7.88 -28.38
C GLY A 45 15.85 -6.41 -28.62
N GLU A 46 16.11 -6.03 -29.88
CA GLU A 46 16.45 -4.66 -30.25
C GLU A 46 15.23 -3.73 -30.24
N ILE A 47 14.05 -4.28 -30.55
CA ILE A 47 12.76 -3.60 -30.40
C ILE A 47 12.47 -3.38 -28.91
N GLN A 48 12.62 -4.38 -28.04
CA GLN A 48 12.32 -4.21 -26.62
C GLN A 48 13.23 -3.19 -25.92
N GLU A 49 14.53 -3.15 -26.24
CA GLU A 49 15.46 -2.17 -25.64
C GLU A 49 15.28 -0.74 -26.22
N SER A 50 14.91 -0.60 -27.50
CA SER A 50 14.57 0.70 -28.08
C SER A 50 13.23 1.23 -27.56
N HIS A 51 12.26 0.34 -27.32
CA HIS A 51 10.97 0.66 -26.74
C HIS A 51 11.09 1.08 -25.27
N GLU A 52 11.87 0.36 -24.45
CA GLU A 52 12.08 0.71 -23.04
C GLU A 52 12.70 2.12 -22.93
N LYS A 53 13.69 2.44 -23.78
CA LYS A 53 14.29 3.77 -23.89
C LYS A 53 13.30 4.85 -24.38
N GLU A 54 12.39 4.52 -25.31
CA GLU A 54 11.38 5.46 -25.79
C GLU A 54 10.30 5.74 -24.72
N THR A 55 9.85 4.72 -23.99
CA THR A 55 8.94 4.89 -22.83
C THR A 55 9.59 5.64 -21.68
N GLU A 56 10.86 5.38 -21.36
CA GLU A 56 11.59 6.14 -20.35
C GLU A 56 11.76 7.62 -20.78
N ALA A 57 12.01 7.88 -22.06
CA ALA A 57 12.07 9.23 -22.60
C ALA A 57 10.71 9.95 -22.53
N GLN A 58 9.61 9.24 -22.78
CA GLN A 58 8.24 9.79 -22.65
C GLN A 58 7.86 10.08 -21.20
N ILE A 59 8.16 9.17 -20.27
CA ILE A 59 7.95 9.37 -18.83
C ILE A 59 8.80 10.53 -18.32
N LYS A 60 10.04 10.64 -18.79
CA LYS A 60 10.93 11.76 -18.46
C LYS A 60 10.39 13.08 -19.01
N ALA A 61 9.94 13.12 -20.26
CA ALA A 61 9.33 14.32 -20.86
C ALA A 61 8.06 14.74 -20.11
N GLN A 62 7.24 13.77 -19.67
CA GLN A 62 6.04 14.04 -18.87
C GLN A 62 6.39 14.59 -17.48
N LYS A 63 7.48 14.13 -16.87
CA LYS A 63 7.99 14.65 -15.61
C LYS A 63 8.58 16.05 -15.75
N ASP A 64 9.37 16.29 -16.79
CA ASP A 64 10.00 17.59 -17.06
C ASP A 64 8.92 18.66 -17.37
N ALA A 65 7.87 18.30 -18.13
CA ALA A 65 6.72 19.18 -18.37
C ALA A 65 5.95 19.52 -17.07
N MET A 66 5.85 18.55 -16.14
CA MET A 66 5.21 18.75 -14.83
C MET A 66 6.05 19.67 -13.92
N ASP A 67 7.37 19.54 -13.94
CA ASP A 67 8.28 20.40 -13.18
C ASP A 67 8.29 21.84 -13.76
N MET A 68 8.18 22.00 -15.08
CA MET A 68 8.01 23.32 -15.71
C MET A 68 6.68 23.98 -15.36
N ALA A 69 5.55 23.25 -15.46
CA ALA A 69 4.24 23.77 -15.09
C ALA A 69 4.18 24.16 -13.59
N LYS A 70 4.87 23.41 -12.73
CA LYS A 70 4.97 23.72 -11.30
C LYS A 70 5.82 24.99 -11.07
N ALA A 71 6.92 25.16 -11.78
CA ALA A 71 7.73 26.37 -11.69
C ALA A 71 6.99 27.63 -12.19
N GLU A 72 6.16 27.51 -13.23
CA GLU A 72 5.32 28.61 -13.70
C GLU A 72 4.21 29.00 -12.70
N ILE A 73 3.67 28.03 -11.96
CA ILE A 73 2.72 28.26 -10.86
C ILE A 73 3.42 28.96 -9.68
N ASP A 74 4.62 28.53 -9.29
CA ASP A 74 5.40 29.16 -8.21
C ASP A 74 5.79 30.60 -8.55
N VAL A 75 6.03 30.91 -9.83
CA VAL A 75 6.27 32.29 -10.32
C VAL A 75 4.99 33.13 -10.28
N ALA A 76 3.82 32.54 -10.53
CA ALA A 76 2.54 33.23 -10.45
C ALA A 76 2.16 33.58 -8.99
N GLU A 77 2.47 32.70 -8.02
CA GLU A 77 2.21 32.93 -6.59
C GLU A 77 2.98 34.14 -6.01
N GLY A 78 4.06 34.59 -6.66
CA GLY A 78 4.86 35.75 -6.24
C GLY A 78 4.24 37.12 -6.51
N SER A 79 3.04 37.22 -7.11
CA SER A 79 2.50 38.49 -7.61
C SER A 79 0.98 38.68 -7.54
N VAL A 80 0.26 38.15 -6.53
CA VAL A 80 -1.22 38.23 -6.52
C VAL A 80 -1.86 38.60 -5.17
N ASP A 81 -2.84 39.51 -5.23
CA ASP A 81 -3.73 39.92 -4.14
C ASP A 81 -4.77 38.82 -3.79
N ASP A 82 -5.32 38.88 -2.56
CA ASP A 82 -6.16 37.86 -1.88
C ASP A 82 -7.42 37.34 -2.65
N GLN A 83 -7.81 37.94 -3.78
CA GLN A 83 -9.01 37.53 -4.54
C GLN A 83 -8.76 36.43 -5.61
N ASP A 84 -7.51 36.17 -6.02
CA ASP A 84 -7.20 35.23 -7.10
C ASP A 84 -6.74 33.82 -6.62
N VAL A 85 -6.55 33.65 -5.31
CA VAL A 85 -6.17 32.36 -4.68
C VAL A 85 -7.20 31.25 -4.93
N SER A 86 -8.48 31.62 -5.10
CA SER A 86 -9.57 30.68 -5.39
C SER A 86 -9.44 30.06 -6.79
N GLU A 87 -9.01 30.82 -7.80
CA GLU A 87 -8.86 30.30 -9.16
C GLU A 87 -7.62 29.41 -9.29
N LEU A 88 -6.50 29.79 -8.65
CA LEU A 88 -5.30 28.94 -8.57
C LEU A 88 -5.59 27.58 -7.90
N GLN A 89 -6.37 27.57 -6.83
CA GLN A 89 -6.80 26.33 -6.17
C GLN A 89 -7.73 25.46 -7.05
N LYS A 90 -8.52 26.06 -7.94
CA LYS A 90 -9.35 25.32 -8.90
C LYS A 90 -8.48 24.68 -9.99
N VAL A 91 -7.46 25.38 -10.47
CA VAL A 91 -6.49 24.87 -11.45
C VAL A 91 -5.66 23.73 -10.87
N GLN A 92 -5.16 23.86 -9.63
CA GLN A 92 -4.45 22.79 -8.93
C GLN A 92 -5.33 21.54 -8.72
N ARG A 93 -6.63 21.71 -8.47
CA ARG A 93 -7.58 20.59 -8.39
C ARG A 93 -7.85 19.96 -9.76
N ALA A 94 -7.97 20.77 -10.82
CA ALA A 94 -8.14 20.28 -12.18
C ALA A 94 -6.91 19.46 -12.65
N LEU A 95 -5.69 19.94 -12.35
CA LEU A 95 -4.44 19.22 -12.62
C LEU A 95 -4.36 17.89 -11.86
N HIS A 96 -4.81 17.87 -10.59
CA HIS A 96 -4.84 16.66 -9.78
C HIS A 96 -5.92 15.65 -10.25
N GLN A 97 -7.04 16.13 -10.79
CA GLN A 97 -8.11 15.28 -11.33
C GLN A 97 -7.76 14.71 -12.71
N ALA A 98 -7.14 15.51 -13.58
CA ALA A 98 -6.65 15.06 -14.88
C ALA A 98 -5.55 14.00 -14.75
N ASN A 99 -4.82 13.98 -13.63
CA ASN A 99 -3.73 13.04 -13.36
C ASN A 99 -4.14 11.86 -12.44
N GLN A 100 -5.45 11.59 -12.30
CA GLN A 100 -5.89 10.31 -11.72
C GLN A 100 -5.75 9.20 -12.75
N PRO A 101 -5.18 8.03 -12.40
CA PRO A 101 -5.09 6.91 -13.33
C PRO A 101 -6.50 6.48 -13.74
N VAL A 102 -6.86 6.70 -15.01
CA VAL A 102 -8.11 6.19 -15.59
C VAL A 102 -8.10 4.67 -15.43
N ARG A 103 -9.15 4.17 -14.77
CA ARG A 103 -9.37 2.77 -14.43
C ARG A 103 -9.41 1.94 -15.72
N ILE A 104 -8.35 1.19 -16.00
CA ILE A 104 -8.31 0.24 -17.12
C ILE A 104 -9.37 -0.83 -16.84
N THR A 105 -10.39 -0.89 -17.70
CA THR A 105 -11.31 -2.02 -17.74
C THR A 105 -10.62 -3.06 -18.61
N GLN A 106 -9.84 -3.95 -18.00
CA GLN A 106 -9.27 -5.09 -18.73
C GLN A 106 -10.42 -5.93 -19.28
N GLN A 107 -10.58 -5.97 -20.61
CA GLN A 107 -11.34 -7.02 -21.26
C GLN A 107 -10.59 -8.34 -21.02
N LYS A 108 -11.30 -9.32 -20.45
CA LYS A 108 -10.77 -10.64 -20.13
C LYS A 108 -10.40 -11.38 -21.41
N THR A 109 -9.10 -11.49 -21.71
CA THR A 109 -8.59 -12.61 -22.51
C THR A 109 -8.56 -13.85 -21.60
N GLY A 110 -9.18 -14.91 -22.10
CA GLY A 110 -9.58 -16.06 -21.30
C GLY A 110 -8.45 -17.05 -21.06
N VAL A 111 -7.76 -16.94 -19.94
CA VAL A 111 -7.27 -18.10 -19.19
C VAL A 111 -7.50 -17.83 -17.70
N THR A 112 -8.64 -18.27 -17.19
CA THR A 112 -8.95 -18.16 -15.76
C THR A 112 -8.27 -19.30 -15.02
N LEU A 113 -7.13 -19.02 -14.38
CA LEU A 113 -6.79 -19.76 -13.16
C LEU A 113 -7.92 -19.50 -12.16
N PRO A 114 -8.52 -20.52 -11.54
CA PRO A 114 -9.59 -20.30 -10.60
C PRO A 114 -9.04 -19.47 -9.46
N ALA A 115 -9.44 -18.20 -9.36
CA ALA A 115 -9.46 -17.51 -8.09
C ALA A 115 -10.19 -18.46 -7.14
N MET A 116 -9.55 -18.87 -6.05
CA MET A 116 -10.22 -19.53 -4.95
C MET A 116 -11.29 -18.55 -4.45
N LYS A 117 -12.47 -18.63 -5.04
CA LYS A 117 -13.67 -18.00 -4.57
C LYS A 117 -13.91 -18.66 -3.22
N LEU A 118 -13.58 -17.96 -2.13
CA LEU A 118 -14.05 -18.34 -0.81
C LEU A 118 -15.55 -18.58 -0.97
N MET A 119 -15.97 -19.84 -0.78
CA MET A 119 -17.37 -20.24 -0.87
C MET A 119 -18.13 -19.32 0.07
N THR A 120 -18.92 -18.40 -0.48
CA THR A 120 -19.91 -17.69 0.35
C THR A 120 -20.91 -18.75 0.78
N PRO A 121 -21.05 -19.01 2.09
CA PRO A 121 -22.04 -19.95 2.59
C PRO A 121 -23.44 -19.55 2.10
N PRO A 122 -24.36 -20.52 1.93
CA PRO A 122 -25.69 -20.27 1.37
C PRO A 122 -26.58 -19.32 2.20
N ASP A 123 -26.14 -18.94 3.40
CA ASP A 123 -26.90 -18.17 4.39
C ASP A 123 -26.25 -16.79 4.64
N GLY A 124 -26.16 -15.92 3.62
CA GLY A 124 -25.70 -14.53 3.80
C GLY A 124 -24.34 -14.43 4.52
N GLY A 125 -23.32 -15.11 3.96
CA GLY A 125 -22.00 -15.24 4.57
C GLY A 125 -21.33 -13.93 5.00
N TRP A 126 -20.66 -13.98 6.14
CA TRP A 126 -19.85 -12.87 6.65
C TRP A 126 -18.62 -12.64 5.77
N GLU A 127 -18.34 -11.38 5.44
CA GLU A 127 -17.15 -11.04 4.67
C GLU A 127 -15.93 -10.92 5.59
N VAL A 128 -14.91 -11.75 5.33
CA VAL A 128 -13.64 -11.67 6.02
C VAL A 128 -12.81 -10.51 5.42
N PRO A 129 -12.09 -9.70 6.23
CA PRO A 129 -11.17 -8.71 5.68
C PRO A 129 -10.18 -9.34 4.69
N GLU A 130 -9.81 -8.60 3.64
CA GLU A 130 -8.77 -9.05 2.71
C GLU A 130 -7.47 -9.37 3.47
N ASN A 131 -6.71 -10.34 3.01
CA ASN A 131 -5.42 -10.71 3.60
C ASN A 131 -5.50 -11.11 5.10
N PHE A 132 -6.68 -11.53 5.57
CA PHE A 132 -6.89 -12.00 6.94
C PHE A 132 -6.23 -13.37 7.16
N SER A 133 -5.53 -13.52 8.28
CA SER A 133 -4.99 -14.81 8.73
C SER A 133 -4.72 -14.79 10.23
N ILE A 134 -4.62 -15.98 10.82
CA ILE A 134 -4.02 -16.16 12.14
C ILE A 134 -2.49 -16.00 11.98
N VAL A 135 -1.86 -15.29 12.92
CA VAL A 135 -0.40 -15.26 13.06
C VAL A 135 0.01 -16.37 14.01
N VAL A 136 -0.36 -16.28 15.28
CA VAL A 136 -0.10 -17.30 16.31
C VAL A 136 -1.13 -17.16 17.42
N GLY A 137 -1.65 -18.28 17.93
CA GLY A 137 -2.63 -18.28 19.01
C GLY A 137 -3.81 -17.34 18.71
N GLN A 138 -3.95 -16.29 19.53
CA GLN A 138 -5.02 -15.30 19.43
C GLN A 138 -4.57 -13.96 18.79
N ILE A 139 -3.46 -13.97 18.05
CA ILE A 139 -2.98 -12.83 17.27
C ILE A 139 -3.35 -13.06 15.81
N TYR A 140 -4.11 -12.13 15.25
CA TYR A 140 -4.57 -12.13 13.87
C TYR A 140 -3.91 -11.01 13.07
N ARG A 141 -3.89 -11.15 11.75
CA ARG A 141 -3.47 -10.11 10.79
C ARG A 141 -4.56 -9.88 9.75
N SER A 142 -4.64 -8.69 9.17
CA SER A 142 -5.48 -8.40 8.00
C SER A 142 -5.05 -7.16 7.20
N SER A 143 -5.72 -6.91 6.08
CA SER A 143 -5.86 -5.57 5.50
C SER A 143 -6.72 -4.67 6.37
N PHE A 144 -6.89 -3.41 5.94
CA PHE A 144 -7.81 -2.47 6.57
C PHE A 144 -9.24 -3.04 6.61
N PRO A 145 -9.87 -3.20 7.78
CA PRO A 145 -11.25 -3.68 7.88
C PRO A 145 -12.25 -2.66 7.36
N ARG A 146 -13.22 -3.14 6.59
CA ARG A 146 -14.36 -2.36 6.10
C ARG A 146 -15.63 -2.68 6.88
N PRO A 147 -16.68 -1.84 6.79
CA PRO A 147 -17.96 -2.09 7.45
C PRO A 147 -18.54 -3.47 7.12
N GLU A 148 -18.40 -3.93 5.87
CA GLU A 148 -18.80 -5.29 5.45
C GLU A 148 -18.15 -6.40 6.31
N ASN A 149 -16.99 -6.14 6.91
CA ASN A 149 -16.23 -7.11 7.70
C ASN A 149 -16.55 -7.09 9.20
N PHE A 150 -17.25 -6.07 9.69
CA PHE A 150 -17.44 -5.86 11.12
C PHE A 150 -18.18 -7.01 11.79
N GLU A 151 -19.17 -7.58 11.11
CA GLU A 151 -19.90 -8.72 11.63
C GLU A 151 -19.03 -9.99 11.77
N TYR A 152 -18.07 -10.20 10.86
CA TYR A 152 -17.07 -11.25 11.02
C TYR A 152 -16.16 -10.96 12.22
N LEU A 153 -15.68 -9.71 12.35
CA LEU A 153 -14.79 -9.31 13.44
C LEU A 153 -15.44 -9.42 14.83
N LYS A 154 -16.76 -9.20 14.96
CA LYS A 154 -17.50 -9.44 16.21
C LYS A 154 -17.37 -10.88 16.69
N ARG A 155 -17.34 -11.85 15.77
CA ARG A 155 -17.24 -13.27 16.10
C ARG A 155 -15.87 -13.66 16.65
N LEU A 156 -14.82 -12.94 16.25
CA LEU A 156 -13.48 -13.13 16.82
C LEU A 156 -13.38 -12.69 18.28
N LYS A 157 -14.37 -11.91 18.77
CA LYS A 157 -14.39 -11.36 20.13
C LYS A 157 -13.08 -10.65 20.47
N LEU A 158 -12.61 -9.83 19.53
CA LEU A 158 -11.36 -9.10 19.68
C LEU A 158 -11.41 -8.25 20.95
N LYS A 159 -10.33 -8.31 21.72
CA LYS A 159 -10.11 -7.43 22.87
C LYS A 159 -9.41 -6.15 22.43
N SER A 160 -8.58 -6.23 21.39
CA SER A 160 -7.87 -5.07 20.87
C SER A 160 -7.59 -5.13 19.37
N ILE A 161 -7.36 -3.96 18.79
CA ILE A 161 -6.90 -3.79 17.41
C ILE A 161 -5.65 -2.91 17.43
N LEU A 162 -4.60 -3.37 16.76
CA LEU A 162 -3.34 -2.67 16.56
C LEU A 162 -3.23 -2.17 15.11
N VAL A 163 -3.29 -0.86 14.95
CA VAL A 163 -3.23 -0.16 13.67
C VAL A 163 -1.84 0.42 13.45
N LEU A 164 -1.23 0.05 12.32
CA LEU A 164 0.16 0.42 12.01
C LEU A 164 0.30 1.65 11.10
N ILE A 165 -0.80 2.36 10.84
CA ILE A 165 -0.82 3.50 9.92
C ILE A 165 -0.82 4.81 10.73
N PRO A 166 -0.03 5.83 10.36
CA PRO A 166 0.00 7.11 11.08
C PRO A 166 -1.21 8.01 10.80
N GLU A 167 -1.97 7.73 9.73
CA GLU A 167 -3.12 8.53 9.32
C GLU A 167 -4.27 8.44 10.35
N ILE A 168 -5.12 9.46 10.37
CA ILE A 168 -6.31 9.49 11.23
C ILE A 168 -7.20 8.31 10.89
N TYR A 169 -7.64 7.59 11.93
CA TYR A 169 -8.48 6.42 11.76
C TYR A 169 -9.95 6.84 11.51
N PRO A 170 -10.66 6.21 10.56
CA PRO A 170 -12.05 6.58 10.24
C PRO A 170 -12.99 6.41 11.44
N ASP A 171 -13.90 7.37 11.60
CA ASP A 171 -14.86 7.41 12.71
C ASP A 171 -15.76 6.18 12.78
N GLU A 172 -16.17 5.63 11.62
CA GLU A 172 -16.99 4.42 11.55
C GLU A 172 -16.29 3.21 12.18
N ASN A 173 -14.99 3.03 11.91
CA ASN A 173 -14.20 1.97 12.53
C ASN A 173 -13.96 2.24 14.03
N LEU A 174 -13.74 3.50 14.42
CA LEU A 174 -13.61 3.89 15.83
C LEU A 174 -14.90 3.61 16.61
N GLN A 175 -16.05 3.90 16.02
CA GLN A 175 -17.35 3.65 16.58
C GLN A 175 -17.61 2.15 16.74
N PHE A 176 -17.30 1.35 15.72
CA PHE A 176 -17.34 -0.11 15.81
C PHE A 176 -16.49 -0.63 16.98
N MET A 177 -15.26 -0.13 17.14
CA MET A 177 -14.39 -0.55 18.25
C MET A 177 -14.99 -0.16 19.61
N LYS A 178 -15.55 1.05 19.72
CA LYS A 178 -16.18 1.53 20.94
C LYS A 178 -17.41 0.70 21.33
N GLU A 179 -18.29 0.40 20.37
CA GLU A 179 -19.51 -0.40 20.59
C GLU A 179 -19.20 -1.83 21.02
N ASN A 180 -18.07 -2.39 20.58
CA ASN A 180 -17.65 -3.75 20.89
C ASN A 180 -16.61 -3.83 22.01
N ASN A 181 -16.34 -2.73 22.72
CA ASN A 181 -15.33 -2.63 23.80
C ASN A 181 -13.93 -3.09 23.38
N ILE A 182 -13.55 -2.79 22.14
CA ILE A 182 -12.25 -3.12 21.57
C ILE A 182 -11.27 -1.99 21.90
N GLN A 183 -10.17 -2.32 22.55
CA GLN A 183 -9.10 -1.37 22.81
C GLN A 183 -8.35 -1.02 21.51
N PHE A 184 -8.27 0.27 21.21
CA PHE A 184 -7.58 0.78 20.03
C PHE A 184 -6.13 1.13 20.36
N PHE A 185 -5.19 0.50 19.66
CA PHE A 185 -3.78 0.86 19.66
C PHE A 185 -3.38 1.38 18.29
N GLN A 186 -2.75 2.54 18.24
CA GLN A 186 -2.19 3.09 17.01
C GLN A 186 -0.68 3.31 17.17
N VAL A 187 0.09 2.66 16.29
CA VAL A 187 1.55 2.79 16.21
C VAL A 187 1.89 3.15 14.78
N GLY A 188 1.94 4.45 14.49
CA GLY A 188 2.13 4.95 13.13
C GLY A 188 3.50 4.59 12.58
N MET A 189 3.56 3.65 11.64
CA MET A 189 4.78 3.30 10.92
C MET A 189 4.80 4.00 9.56
N SER A 190 5.89 4.72 9.30
CA SER A 190 6.28 5.10 7.94
C SER A 190 6.44 3.82 7.09
N GLY A 191 6.20 3.88 5.79
CA GLY A 191 6.42 2.71 4.94
C GLY A 191 7.90 2.56 4.60
N ASN A 192 8.48 1.36 4.71
CA ASN A 192 9.81 1.10 4.15
C ASN A 192 9.76 1.25 2.62
N LYS A 193 10.28 2.36 2.11
CA LYS A 193 10.29 2.69 0.68
C LYS A 193 11.64 3.29 0.34
N GLU A 194 12.22 2.82 -0.75
CA GLU A 194 13.36 3.48 -1.36
C GLU A 194 12.98 4.90 -1.78
N PRO A 195 13.92 5.86 -1.70
CA PRO A 195 15.34 5.68 -1.34
C PRO A 195 15.69 5.88 0.15
N PHE A 196 14.82 6.47 0.99
CA PHE A 196 15.23 6.94 2.34
C PHE A 196 14.19 6.75 3.46
N VAL A 197 13.12 5.99 3.24
CA VAL A 197 12.09 5.79 4.28
C VAL A 197 12.33 4.46 4.98
N HIS A 198 12.72 4.52 6.25
CA HIS A 198 12.88 3.36 7.12
C HIS A 198 11.89 3.43 8.28
N VAL A 199 11.37 2.27 8.67
CA VAL A 199 10.63 2.08 9.92
C VAL A 199 11.65 2.13 11.06
N PRO A 200 11.52 3.06 12.01
CA PRO A 200 12.46 3.14 13.12
C PRO A 200 12.25 1.99 14.12
N HIS A 201 13.34 1.55 14.74
CA HIS A 201 13.39 0.36 15.60
C HIS A 201 12.44 0.45 16.80
N ASP A 202 12.39 1.62 17.44
CA ASP A 202 11.55 1.92 18.60
C ASP A 202 10.05 1.74 18.31
N VAL A 203 9.61 2.14 17.12
CA VAL A 203 8.20 2.02 16.71
C VAL A 203 7.79 0.56 16.54
N ILE A 204 8.66 -0.29 15.96
CA ILE A 204 8.38 -1.73 15.85
C ILE A 204 8.46 -2.41 17.20
N THR A 205 9.45 -2.07 18.04
CA THR A 205 9.58 -2.58 19.40
C THR A 205 8.31 -2.32 20.22
N ARG A 206 7.79 -1.09 20.18
CA ARG A 206 6.51 -0.73 20.82
C ARG A 206 5.33 -1.54 20.27
N ALA A 207 5.23 -1.69 18.95
CA ALA A 207 4.15 -2.47 18.34
C ALA A 207 4.25 -3.95 18.71
N LEU A 208 5.46 -4.49 18.79
CA LEU A 208 5.73 -5.88 19.14
C LEU A 208 5.33 -6.15 20.60
N GLU A 209 5.68 -5.27 21.53
CA GLU A 209 5.26 -5.37 22.94
C GLU A 209 3.75 -5.34 23.13
N ILE A 210 3.04 -4.48 22.39
CA ILE A 210 1.57 -4.47 22.39
C ILE A 210 1.04 -5.80 21.83
N ALA A 211 1.60 -6.27 20.71
CA ALA A 211 1.13 -7.46 20.02
C ALA A 211 1.32 -8.74 20.83
N ILE A 212 2.46 -8.91 21.52
CA ILE A 212 2.77 -10.16 22.25
C ILE A 212 2.20 -10.20 23.67
N ASN A 213 1.76 -9.07 24.22
CA ASN A 213 1.18 -9.03 25.56
C ASN A 213 -0.16 -9.78 25.61
N PRO A 214 -0.28 -10.89 26.35
CA PRO A 214 -1.51 -11.69 26.42
C PRO A 214 -2.71 -10.93 26.97
N ALA A 215 -2.48 -9.86 27.74
CA ALA A 215 -3.55 -9.00 28.24
C ALA A 215 -4.32 -8.28 27.11
N ASN A 216 -3.75 -8.17 25.90
CA ASN A 216 -4.38 -7.53 24.76
C ASN A 216 -5.13 -8.52 23.84
N HIS A 217 -5.01 -9.83 24.09
CA HIS A 217 -5.56 -10.86 23.21
C HIS A 217 -7.05 -11.15 23.50
N PRO A 218 -7.87 -11.49 22.49
CA PRO A 218 -7.52 -11.65 21.07
C PRO A 218 -7.25 -10.31 20.36
N LEU A 219 -6.17 -10.23 19.57
CA LEU A 219 -5.66 -9.00 18.98
C LEU A 219 -5.60 -9.09 17.45
N LEU A 220 -6.11 -8.08 16.74
CA LEU A 220 -5.96 -7.96 15.29
C LEU A 220 -4.93 -6.89 14.93
N ILE A 221 -3.93 -7.27 14.12
CA ILE A 221 -2.93 -6.37 13.56
C ILE A 221 -3.32 -6.01 12.13
N HIS A 222 -3.36 -4.73 11.78
CA HIS A 222 -3.50 -4.36 10.38
C HIS A 222 -2.82 -3.03 10.02
N CYS A 223 -2.67 -2.85 8.71
CA CYS A 223 -2.33 -1.57 8.10
C CYS A 223 -3.33 -1.31 6.96
N ASN A 224 -2.94 -0.61 5.90
CA ASN A 224 -3.81 -0.40 4.73
C ASN A 224 -4.13 -1.71 4.00
N ARG A 225 -3.11 -2.52 3.67
CA ARG A 225 -3.27 -3.74 2.85
C ARG A 225 -2.84 -5.03 3.57
N GLY A 226 -2.36 -4.94 4.80
CA GLY A 226 -1.85 -6.10 5.56
C GLY A 226 -0.55 -6.70 5.00
N LYS A 227 0.18 -5.95 4.16
CA LYS A 227 1.36 -6.44 3.41
C LYS A 227 2.67 -6.03 4.06
N HIS A 228 3.09 -4.77 3.91
CA HIS A 228 4.41 -4.27 4.32
C HIS A 228 4.55 -4.14 5.84
N ARG A 229 3.90 -3.14 6.44
CA ARG A 229 4.00 -2.86 7.90
C ARG A 229 3.55 -4.05 8.76
N THR A 230 2.38 -4.60 8.43
CA THR A 230 1.87 -5.82 9.10
C THR A 230 2.77 -7.02 8.86
N GLY A 231 3.37 -7.15 7.68
CA GLY A 231 4.32 -8.21 7.35
C GLY A 231 5.63 -8.09 8.13
N CYS A 232 6.19 -6.89 8.26
CA CYS A 232 7.37 -6.62 9.10
C CYS A 232 7.09 -7.01 10.55
N LEU A 233 5.98 -6.53 11.13
CA LEU A 233 5.63 -6.86 12.51
C LEU A 233 5.38 -8.36 12.70
N SER A 234 4.67 -9.00 11.76
CA SER A 234 4.45 -10.46 11.81
C SER A 234 5.78 -11.22 11.71
N GLY A 235 6.70 -10.79 10.84
CA GLY A 235 8.03 -11.37 10.72
C GLY A 235 8.87 -11.22 11.98
N CYS A 236 8.80 -10.07 12.66
CA CYS A 236 9.42 -9.88 13.97
C CYS A 236 8.78 -10.78 15.05
N ILE A 237 7.47 -11.03 15.01
CA ILE A 237 6.82 -12.02 15.90
C ILE A 237 7.40 -13.42 15.61
N ARG A 238 7.57 -13.82 14.34
CA ARG A 238 8.19 -15.10 14.00
C ARG A 238 9.64 -15.22 14.47
N ARG A 239 10.41 -14.13 14.46
CA ARG A 239 11.76 -14.08 15.06
C ARG A 239 11.73 -14.44 16.55
N LEU A 240 10.72 -13.98 17.30
CA LEU A 240 10.56 -14.36 18.72
C LEU A 240 10.19 -15.84 18.91
N GLN A 241 9.64 -16.49 17.89
CA GLN A 241 9.33 -17.91 17.88
C GLN A 241 10.49 -18.79 17.41
N ASP A 242 11.67 -18.20 17.18
CA ASP A 242 12.87 -18.87 16.68
C ASP A 242 12.66 -19.58 15.32
N TRP A 243 11.83 -19.00 14.45
CA TRP A 243 11.66 -19.48 13.09
C TRP A 243 12.88 -19.17 12.23
N SER A 244 13.18 -20.05 11.26
CA SER A 244 14.23 -19.79 10.28
C SER A 244 13.84 -18.61 9.37
N LEU A 245 14.82 -17.76 9.03
CA LEU A 245 14.60 -16.61 8.13
C LEU A 245 13.99 -17.01 6.80
N THR A 246 14.31 -18.20 6.28
CA THR A 246 13.71 -18.75 5.07
C THR A 246 12.18 -18.84 5.18
N MET A 247 11.66 -19.39 6.27
CA MET A 247 10.21 -19.53 6.48
C MET A 247 9.55 -18.19 6.77
N ILE A 248 10.26 -17.31 7.49
CA ILE A 248 9.77 -15.95 7.76
C ILE A 248 9.59 -15.15 6.46
N PHE A 249 10.57 -15.22 5.56
CA PHE A 249 10.51 -14.52 4.28
C PHE A 249 9.51 -15.14 3.32
N ASP A 250 9.34 -16.46 3.32
CA ASP A 250 8.29 -17.13 2.54
C ASP A 250 6.90 -16.66 2.98
N GLU A 251 6.62 -16.68 4.28
CA GLU A 251 5.36 -16.17 4.83
C GLU A 251 5.14 -14.69 4.46
N TYR A 252 6.16 -13.85 4.65
CA TYR A 252 6.08 -12.44 4.27
C TYR A 252 5.71 -12.26 2.78
N ARG A 253 6.42 -12.95 1.88
CA ARG A 253 6.19 -12.84 0.42
C ARG A 253 4.80 -13.32 0.04
N ARG A 254 4.32 -14.41 0.65
CA ARG A 254 2.96 -14.93 0.45
C ARG A 254 1.89 -13.88 0.73
N PHE A 255 1.98 -13.17 1.85
CA PHE A 255 1.02 -12.11 2.20
C PHE A 255 1.28 -10.78 1.48
N ALA A 256 2.51 -10.52 1.04
CA ALA A 256 2.90 -9.29 0.38
C ALA A 256 2.73 -9.32 -1.15
N TYR A 257 2.56 -10.50 -1.76
CA TYR A 257 2.36 -10.66 -3.21
C TYR A 257 1.23 -9.76 -3.74
N PRO A 258 1.38 -9.12 -4.92
CA PRO A 258 2.54 -9.11 -5.81
C PRO A 258 3.58 -8.03 -5.45
N LYS A 259 3.40 -7.32 -4.34
CA LYS A 259 4.17 -6.12 -3.98
C LYS A 259 5.16 -6.37 -2.84
N ALA A 260 5.80 -7.55 -2.79
CA ALA A 260 6.80 -7.83 -1.77
C ALA A 260 7.99 -6.87 -1.91
N ARG A 261 8.56 -6.41 -0.77
CA ARG A 261 9.70 -5.48 -0.75
C ARG A 261 10.93 -6.15 -0.12
N PRO A 262 12.12 -6.03 -0.73
CA PRO A 262 13.36 -6.48 -0.12
C PRO A 262 13.68 -5.78 1.20
N LEU A 263 13.43 -4.46 1.29
CA LEU A 263 13.70 -3.67 2.50
C LEU A 263 12.93 -4.16 3.74
N ASP A 264 11.71 -4.67 3.57
CA ASP A 264 10.94 -5.24 4.68
C ASP A 264 11.60 -6.54 5.21
N GLN A 265 12.14 -7.37 4.32
CA GLN A 265 12.84 -8.60 4.71
C GLN A 265 14.18 -8.30 5.38
N GLN A 266 14.95 -7.36 4.82
CA GLN A 266 16.18 -6.87 5.44
C GLN A 266 15.90 -6.29 6.84
N PHE A 267 14.81 -5.54 7.00
CA PHE A 267 14.40 -5.04 8.30
C PHE A 267 14.14 -6.18 9.29
N ILE A 268 13.39 -7.21 8.89
CA ILE A 268 13.12 -8.39 9.75
C ILE A 268 14.41 -9.12 10.13
N GLU A 269 15.36 -9.23 9.20
CA GLU A 269 16.66 -9.87 9.43
C GLU A 269 17.50 -9.16 10.48
N LEU A 270 17.61 -7.84 10.32
CA LEU A 270 18.49 -6.97 11.11
C LEU A 270 17.85 -6.47 12.41
N TYR A 271 16.55 -6.72 12.63
CA TYR A 271 15.88 -6.32 13.85
C TYR A 271 16.49 -7.02 15.07
N ASP A 272 17.05 -6.21 15.98
CA ASP A 272 17.51 -6.66 17.29
C ASP A 272 16.32 -6.79 18.24
N SER A 273 15.94 -8.04 18.52
CA SER A 273 14.84 -8.40 19.43
C SER A 273 15.29 -8.58 20.89
N THR A 274 16.55 -8.34 21.23
CA THR A 274 17.12 -8.68 22.55
C THR A 274 16.35 -8.04 23.70
N GLU A 275 16.01 -6.76 23.59
CA GLU A 275 15.24 -6.04 24.61
C GLU A 275 13.84 -6.62 24.81
N VAL A 276 13.12 -6.87 23.72
CA VAL A 276 11.76 -7.41 23.76
C VAL A 276 11.75 -8.82 24.30
N VAL A 277 12.71 -9.67 23.88
CA VAL A 277 12.86 -11.04 24.38
C VAL A 277 13.07 -11.04 25.89
N LYS A 278 13.99 -10.20 26.40
CA LYS A 278 14.25 -10.09 27.83
C LYS A 278 12.98 -9.71 28.60
N ARG A 279 12.29 -8.65 28.15
CA ARG A 279 11.05 -8.17 28.77
C ARG A 279 9.95 -9.24 28.72
N ALA A 280 9.80 -9.92 27.59
CA ALA A 280 8.79 -10.96 27.42
C ALA A 280 9.06 -12.19 28.30
N TRP A 281 10.33 -12.53 28.56
CA TRP A 281 10.70 -13.53 29.56
C TRP A 281 10.37 -13.08 30.99
N ASP A 282 10.71 -11.84 31.34
CA ASP A 282 10.43 -11.28 32.68
C ASP A 282 8.93 -11.30 33.02
N TYR A 283 8.07 -11.08 32.02
CA TYR A 283 6.60 -11.15 32.18
C TYR A 283 5.99 -12.53 31.89
N GLY A 284 6.79 -13.53 31.52
CA GLY A 284 6.31 -14.88 31.20
C GLY A 284 5.42 -14.97 29.95
N TRP A 285 5.65 -14.10 28.96
CA TRP A 285 4.90 -14.09 27.69
C TRP A 285 5.46 -15.09 26.66
N LEU A 286 6.73 -15.48 26.79
CA LEU A 286 7.36 -16.49 25.95
C LEU A 286 7.44 -17.85 26.68
N PRO A 287 7.34 -18.98 25.95
CA PRO A 287 7.10 -19.08 24.51
C PRO A 287 5.64 -18.77 24.12
N LEU A 288 5.44 -18.21 22.92
CA LEU A 288 4.10 -17.94 22.38
C LEU A 288 3.35 -19.25 22.13
N GLN A 289 2.12 -19.33 22.64
CA GLN A 289 1.26 -20.52 22.54
C GLN A 289 0.41 -20.49 21.25
N TRP A 290 0.16 -21.66 20.67
CA TRP A 290 -0.66 -21.87 19.47
C TRP A 290 -2.11 -22.20 19.81
#